data_AF-A0A3D5CT42-F1
#
_entry.id   AF-A0A3D5CT42-F1
#
_cell.length_a   1.000
_cell.length_b   1.000
_cell.length_c   1.000
_cell.angle_alpha   90.00
_cell.angle_beta   90.00
_cell.angle_gamma   90.00
#
_symmetry.space_group_name_H-M   'P 1'
#
loop_
_entity.id
_entity.type
_entity.pdbx_description
1 polymer ?
#
loop_
_entity_poly.entity_id
_entity_poly.type
_entity_poly.pdbx_seq_one_letter_code
_entity_poly.pdbx_strand_id
1 'polypeptide(L)' 'MKKQLLIVDGYNMIGSWPELVQLKKQDKMADAREALLHRLSNYAKYEGMEVIVVFDAQLVPGIQQNYKKYQLDVVFT' A
#
# COMPACT_ATOMS: atom_id res chain seq x y z
N MET A 1 -20.33 16.30 8.03
CA MET A 1 -20.34 14.94 7.42
C MET A 1 -19.11 14.19 7.89
N LYS A 2 -19.22 12.90 8.23
CA LYS A 2 -18.06 12.07 8.59
C LYS A 2 -17.34 11.65 7.30
N LYS A 3 -16.03 11.87 7.22
CA LYS A 3 -15.20 11.34 6.14
C LYS A 3 -14.87 9.87 6.42
N GLN A 4 -14.93 9.03 5.39
CA GLN A 4 -14.51 7.64 5.50
C GLN A 4 -13.00 7.55 5.34
N LEU A 5 -12.37 6.78 6.23
CA LEU A 5 -10.94 6.51 6.25
C LEU A 5 -10.72 5.00 6.21
N LEU A 6 -9.94 4.53 5.24
CA LEU A 6 -9.47 3.16 5.16
C LEU A 6 -7.98 3.11 5.51
N ILE A 7 -7.61 2.22 6.43
CA ILE A 7 -6.22 1.96 6.79
C ILE A 7 -5.88 0.54 6.31
N VAL A 8 -4.81 0.42 5.53
CA VAL A 8 -4.42 -0.84 4.87
C VAL A 8 -3.06 -1.30 5.36
N ASP A 9 -2.95 -2.55 5.79
CA ASP A 9 -1.67 -3.23 6.03
C ASP A 9 -1.07 -3.70 4.69
N GLY A 10 -0.07 -2.99 4.20
CA GLY A 10 0.48 -3.22 2.87
C GLY A 10 1.14 -4.59 2.69
N TYR A 11 1.87 -5.10 3.68
CA TYR A 11 2.58 -6.38 3.54
C TYR A 11 1.64 -7.57 3.67
N ASN A 12 0.61 -7.47 4.52
CA ASN A 12 -0.43 -8.49 4.58
C ASN A 12 -1.17 -8.61 3.25
N MET A 13 -1.50 -7.49 2.62
CA MET A 13 -2.16 -7.45 1.31
C MET A 13 -1.27 -8.04 0.20
N ILE A 14 0.00 -7.65 0.14
CA ILE A 14 0.96 -8.24 -0.81
C ILE A 14 1.12 -9.75 -0.59
N GLY A 15 1.07 -10.21 0.66
CA GLY A 15 1.14 -11.62 1.02
C GLY A 15 -0.12 -12.44 0.70
N SER A 16 -1.25 -11.78 0.45
CA SER A 16 -2.57 -12.43 0.32
C SER A 16 -3.17 -12.34 -1.08
N TRP A 17 -2.91 -11.26 -1.83
CA TRP A 17 -3.47 -11.07 -3.17
C TRP A 17 -2.69 -11.85 -4.23
N PRO A 18 -3.34 -12.74 -5.01
CA PRO A 18 -2.65 -13.65 -5.92
C PRO A 18 -1.65 -12.96 -6.86
N GLU A 19 -2.03 -11.83 -7.46
CA GLU A 19 -1.19 -11.07 -8.38
C GLU A 19 0.04 -10.45 -7.71
N LEU A 20 -0.10 -9.99 -6.46
CA LEU A 20 1.00 -9.40 -5.69
C LEU A 20 1.94 -10.48 -5.14
N VAL A 21 1.38 -11.64 -4.77
CA VAL A 21 2.15 -12.81 -4.35
C VAL A 21 3.06 -13.29 -5.49
N GLN A 22 2.61 -13.24 -6.75
CA GLN A 22 3.48 -13.59 -7.88
C GLN A 22 4.69 -12.65 -7.99
N LEU A 23 4.49 -11.35 -7.80
CA LEU A 23 5.59 -10.38 -7.81
C LEU A 23 6.54 -10.61 -6.63
N LYS A 24 6.00 -10.85 -5.43
CA LYS A 24 6.80 -11.20 -4.25
C LYS A 24 7.65 -12.46 -4.47
N LYS A 25 7.09 -13.51 -5.08
CA LYS A 25 7.80 -14.76 -5.39
C LYS A 25 8.92 -14.61 -6.43
N GLN A 26 8.89 -13.54 -7.22
CA GLN A 26 9.92 -13.17 -8.18
C GLN A 26 10.97 -12.21 -7.59
N ASP A 27 10.99 -12.02 -6.26
CA ASP A 27 11.81 -11.03 -5.55
C ASP A 27 11.56 -9.57 -5.99
N LYS A 28 10.38 -9.29 -6.57
CA LYS A 28 9.96 -7.96 -7.05
C LYS A 28 9.08 -7.24 -6.03
N MET A 29 9.61 -7.05 -4.81
CA MET A 29 8.85 -6.41 -3.73
C MET A 29 8.49 -4.94 -4.05
N ALA A 30 9.37 -4.22 -4.76
CA ALA A 30 9.08 -2.85 -5.20
C ALA A 30 7.87 -2.81 -6.14
N ASP A 31 7.82 -3.71 -7.12
CA ASP A 31 6.71 -3.79 -8.08
C ASP A 31 5.41 -4.20 -7.39
N ALA A 32 5.47 -5.10 -6.39
CA ALA A 32 4.31 -5.48 -5.61
C ALA A 32 3.72 -4.30 -4.82
N ARG A 33 4.58 -3.47 -4.20
CA ARG A 33 4.14 -2.24 -3.53
C ARG A 33 3.52 -1.27 -4.52
N GLU A 34 4.13 -1.09 -5.68
CA GLU A 34 3.63 -0.19 -6.72
C GLU A 34 2.25 -0.62 -7.23
N ALA A 35 2.09 -1.92 -7.52
CA ALA A 35 0.83 -2.49 -7.97
C ALA A 35 -0.28 -2.34 -6.90
N LEU A 36 0.05 -2.56 -5.62
CA LEU A 36 -0.89 -2.34 -4.52
C LEU A 36 -1.33 -0.87 -4.43
N LEU A 37 -0.37 0.07 -4.43
CA LEU A 37 -0.67 1.50 -4.35
C LEU A 37 -1.50 1.98 -5.55
N HIS A 38 -1.21 1.49 -6.75
CA HIS A 38 -2.01 1.80 -7.93
C HIS A 38 -3.45 1.26 -7.83
N ARG A 39 -3.64 0.07 -7.25
CA ARG A 39 -4.99 -0.50 -7.08
C ARG A 39 -5.80 0.26 -6.03
N LEU A 40 -5.16 0.58 -4.90
CA LEU A 40 -5.79 1.31 -3.81
C LEU A 40 -6.12 2.76 -4.20
N SER A 41 -5.32 3.41 -5.03
CA SER A 41 -5.63 4.77 -5.50
C SER A 41 -6.86 4.81 -6.41
N ASN A 42 -7.01 3.81 -7.28
CA ASN A 42 -8.22 3.66 -8.08
C ASN A 42 -9.46 3.43 -7.21
N TYR A 43 -9.33 2.58 -6.18
CA TYR A 43 -10.40 2.35 -5.21
C TYR A 43 -10.75 3.61 -4.40
N ALA A 44 -9.74 4.31 -3.87
CA ALA A 44 -9.89 5.56 -3.12
C ALA A 44 -10.65 6.62 -3.95
N LYS A 45 -10.28 6.75 -5.23
CA LYS A 45 -10.92 7.68 -6.16
C LYS A 45 -12.36 7.28 -6.49
N TYR A 46 -12.61 5.98 -6.70
CA TYR A 46 -13.94 5.47 -7.02
C TYR A 46 -14.93 5.68 -5.87
N GLU A 47 -14.50 5.39 -4.63
CA GLU A 47 -15.33 5.53 -3.43
C GLU A 47 -15.32 6.96 -2.84
N GLY A 48 -14.40 7.81 -3.30
CA GLY A 48 -14.23 9.17 -2.78
C GLY A 48 -13.79 9.21 -1.31
N MET A 49 -12.93 8.26 -0.90
CA MET A 49 -12.48 8.11 0.49
C MET A 49 -10.98 8.37 0.67
N GLU A 50 -10.57 8.66 1.90
CA GLU A 50 -9.17 8.79 2.28
C GLU A 50 -8.60 7.39 2.58
N VAL A 51 -7.40 7.09 2.06
CA VAL A 51 -6.75 5.78 2.24
C VAL A 51 -5.31 5.98 2.71
N ILE A 52 -4.98 5.35 3.84
CA ILE A 52 -3.63 5.28 4.40
C ILE A 52 -3.11 3.86 4.22
N VAL A 53 -1.93 3.72 3.65
CA VAL A 53 -1.25 2.42 3.46
C VAL A 53 -0.05 2.36 4.39
N VAL A 54 -0.03 1.39 5.28
CA VAL A 54 1.03 1.18 6.27
C VAL A 54 1.89 0.00 5.86
N PHE A 55 3.19 0.21 5.72
CA PHE A 55 4.18 -0.83 5.47
C PHE A 55 5.10 -0.97 6.69
N ASP A 56 5.01 -2.08 7.41
CA ASP A 56 5.91 -2.38 8.53
C ASP A 56 7.37 -2.57 8.04
N ALA A 57 8.23 -1.63 8.41
CA ALA A 57 9.64 -1.56 8.01
C ALA A 57 10.54 -2.56 8.74
N GLN A 58 10.02 -3.43 9.62
CA GLN A 58 10.77 -4.58 10.14
C GLN A 58 11.44 -5.42 9.03
N LEU A 59 10.86 -5.40 7.82
CA LEU A 59 11.35 -6.17 6.68
C LEU A 59 12.28 -5.39 5.74
N VAL A 60 12.47 -4.08 5.91
CA VAL A 60 13.29 -3.26 4.98
C VAL A 60 14.12 -2.21 5.75
N PRO A 61 15.45 -2.38 5.86
CA PRO A 61 16.31 -1.39 6.48
C PRO A 61 16.27 -0.05 5.72
N GLY A 62 16.12 1.06 6.44
CA GLY A 62 16.40 2.40 5.92
C GLY A 62 15.23 3.17 5.28
N ILE A 63 14.01 2.61 5.23
CA ILE A 63 12.82 3.35 4.78
C ILE A 63 12.05 3.87 6.00
N GLN A 64 12.35 5.08 6.44
CA GLN A 64 11.64 5.78 7.52
C GLN A 64 10.85 7.00 7.01
N GLN A 65 10.54 7.06 5.72
CA GLN A 65 9.87 8.23 5.15
C GLN A 65 8.42 7.94 4.79
N ASN A 66 7.53 8.70 5.42
CA ASN A 66 6.14 8.79 5.03
C ASN A 66 6.03 9.72 3.82
N TYR A 67 5.24 9.35 2.82
CA TYR A 67 5.06 10.15 1.62
C TYR A 67 3.64 10.03 1.07
N LYS A 68 3.26 11.01 0.25
CA LYS A 68 2.02 10.94 -0.53
C LYS A 68 2.30 10.39 -1.93
N LYS A 69 1.52 9.41 -2.37
CA LYS A 69 1.61 8.85 -3.72
C LYS A 69 0.25 8.45 -4.23
N TYR A 70 -0.09 8.83 -5.46
CA TYR A 70 -1.41 8.57 -6.04
C TYR A 70 -2.59 9.00 -5.16
N GLN A 71 -2.45 10.11 -4.42
CA GLN A 71 -3.43 10.61 -3.44
C GLN A 71 -3.62 9.70 -2.21
N LEU A 72 -2.78 8.67 -2.05
CA LEU A 72 -2.68 7.86 -0.85
C LEU A 72 -1.64 8.45 0.09
N ASP A 73 -1.88 8.32 1.39
CA ASP A 73 -0.88 8.55 2.42
C ASP A 73 -0.15 7.22 2.70
N VAL A 74 1.15 7.17 2.46
CA VAL A 74 1.97 5.98 2.65
C VAL A 74 2.85 6.17 3.86
N VAL A 75 2.74 5.24 4.82
CA VAL A 75 3.44 5.28 6.11
C VAL A 75 4.33 4.05 6.25
N PHE A 76 5.56 4.26 6.71
CA PHE A 76 6.48 3.17 7.09
C PHE A 76 6.70 3.22 8.60
N THR A 77 6.61 2.07 9.29
CA THR A 77 6.75 1.96 10.76
C THR A 77 7.91 1.09 11.18
#